data_AF-A0A5J4XGJ3-F1
#
_entry.id   AF-A0A5J4XGJ3-F1
#
_cell.length_a   1.000
_cell.length_b   1.000
_cell.length_c   1.000
_cell.angle_alpha   90.00
_cell.angle_beta   90.00
_cell.angle_gamma   90.00
#
_symmetry.space_group_name_H-M   'P 1'
#
loop_
_entity.id
_entity.type
_entity.pdbx_description
1 polymer ?
#
loop_
_entity_poly.entity_id
_entity_poly.type
_entity_poly.pdbx_seq_one_letter_code
_entity_poly.pdbx_strand_id
1 'polypeptide(L)'
;MQDGPDMTIVHQEDLTVPFTLGGSAAVQLQVAVSASYLTTISWSLFGRAYSFNVHDWRSGNINQLCSRFHKYAPRDQQVYGYIEEDTETGAVTPHINQVQKVNIVRQAVFDIFKTLELILQVHGRAILDYATWYRENNKDKEAYADYITLVTCHHIVHVNFLAPSIQWTLVKFSG
;
A
#
# COMPACT_ATOMS: atom_id res chain seq x y z
N MET A 1 8.98 8.82 -25.12
CA MET A 1 8.06 7.68 -24.96
C MET A 1 8.92 6.43 -25.05
N GLN A 2 9.43 5.95 -23.91
CA GLN A 2 10.17 4.70 -23.86
C GLN A 2 9.19 3.64 -23.37
N ASP A 3 8.96 2.63 -24.20
CA ASP A 3 8.32 1.38 -23.80
C ASP A 3 9.03 0.86 -22.56
N GLY A 4 8.28 0.82 -21.45
CA GLY A 4 8.78 0.28 -20.19
C GLY A 4 9.05 -1.22 -20.32
N PRO A 5 9.97 -1.78 -19.51
CA PRO A 5 10.27 -3.20 -19.54
C PRO A 5 8.99 -4.02 -19.34
N ASP A 6 8.87 -5.07 -20.14
CA ASP A 6 7.74 -6.00 -20.20
C ASP A 6 7.28 -6.39 -18.79
N MET A 7 6.13 -5.84 -18.39
CA MET A 7 5.63 -5.90 -17.02
C MET A 7 4.83 -7.19 -16.88
N THR A 8 5.53 -8.33 -16.85
CA THR A 8 4.86 -9.64 -16.74
C THR A 8 4.10 -9.71 -15.40
N ILE A 9 2.77 -9.69 -15.50
CA ILE A 9 1.86 -9.90 -14.38
C ILE A 9 1.95 -11.38 -14.00
N VAL A 10 2.27 -11.65 -12.74
CA VAL A 10 2.34 -13.03 -12.21
C VAL A 10 1.08 -13.40 -11.44
N HIS A 11 0.31 -12.41 -11.01
CA HIS A 11 -0.93 -12.62 -10.28
C HIS A 11 -1.88 -11.46 -10.53
N GLN A 12 -3.14 -11.76 -10.83
CA GLN A 12 -4.21 -10.78 -10.98
C GLN A 12 -5.49 -11.34 -10.38
N GLU A 13 -6.18 -10.54 -9.59
CA GLU A 13 -7.45 -10.94 -8.98
C GLU A 13 -8.35 -9.75 -8.67
N ASP A 14 -9.64 -10.02 -8.54
CA ASP A 14 -10.62 -9.11 -7.98
C ASP A 14 -10.78 -9.40 -6.49
N LEU A 15 -10.37 -8.46 -5.65
CA LEU A 15 -10.49 -8.51 -4.20
C LEU A 15 -11.70 -7.68 -3.78
N THR A 16 -12.71 -8.33 -3.19
CA THR A 16 -13.78 -7.61 -2.49
C THR A 16 -13.32 -7.34 -1.07
N VAL A 17 -13.24 -6.07 -0.70
CA VAL A 17 -12.90 -5.68 0.66
C VAL A 17 -14.18 -5.41 1.47
N PRO A 18 -14.32 -5.97 2.68
CA PRO A 18 -15.57 -5.96 3.44
C PRO A 18 -15.83 -4.63 4.16
N PHE A 19 -15.00 -3.61 3.93
CA PHE A 19 -15.12 -2.31 4.60
C PHE A 19 -15.74 -1.24 3.70
N THR A 20 -16.22 -0.17 4.34
CA THR A 20 -17.00 0.88 3.70
C THR A 20 -16.16 2.13 3.50
N LEU A 21 -15.76 2.42 2.26
CA LEU A 21 -15.10 3.69 1.97
C LEU A 21 -16.15 4.80 1.87
N GLY A 22 -16.17 5.70 2.85
CA GLY A 22 -17.00 6.91 2.83
C GLY A 22 -18.50 6.62 2.93
N GLY A 23 -18.88 5.54 3.63
CA GLY A 23 -20.27 5.12 3.78
C GLY A 23 -20.87 4.40 2.56
N SER A 24 -20.08 4.18 1.49
CA SER A 24 -20.47 3.32 0.37
C SER A 24 -20.34 1.84 0.74
N ALA A 25 -21.22 1.00 0.19
CA ALA A 25 -21.13 -0.45 0.28
C ALA A 25 -19.76 -0.98 -0.19
N ALA A 26 -19.46 -2.25 0.13
CA ALA A 26 -18.19 -2.94 -0.14
C ALA A 26 -17.56 -2.53 -1.49
N VAL A 27 -16.31 -2.07 -1.44
CA VAL A 27 -15.57 -1.62 -2.62
C VAL A 27 -14.91 -2.82 -3.28
N GLN A 28 -15.03 -2.92 -4.59
CA GLN A 28 -14.30 -3.93 -5.37
C GLN A 28 -12.94 -3.37 -5.80
N LEU A 29 -11.88 -4.10 -5.50
CA LEU A 29 -10.51 -3.77 -5.86
C LEU A 29 -10.04 -4.74 -6.94
N GLN A 30 -9.45 -4.22 -8.00
CA GLN A 30 -8.69 -5.00 -8.98
C GLN A 30 -7.22 -4.91 -8.59
N VAL A 31 -6.61 -6.04 -8.23
CA VAL A 31 -5.22 -6.09 -7.79
C VAL A 31 -4.40 -6.87 -8.80
N ALA A 32 -3.35 -6.25 -9.32
CA ALA A 32 -2.37 -6.87 -10.20
C ALA A 32 -0.98 -6.80 -9.54
N VAL A 33 -0.30 -7.94 -9.47
CA VAL A 33 1.06 -8.06 -8.93
C VAL A 33 1.98 -8.60 -10.03
N SER A 34 3.04 -7.86 -10.33
CA SER A 34 4.06 -8.29 -11.30
C SER A 34 5.09 -9.25 -10.69
N ALA A 35 5.92 -9.86 -11.54
CA ALA A 35 7.05 -10.70 -11.08
C ALA A 35 8.03 -9.94 -10.16
N SER A 36 8.14 -8.63 -10.34
CA SER A 36 8.95 -7.75 -9.48
C SER A 36 8.20 -7.27 -8.25
N TYR A 37 7.00 -7.80 -7.97
CA TYR A 37 6.08 -7.38 -6.92
C TYR A 37 5.58 -5.94 -7.05
N LEU A 38 5.75 -5.30 -8.22
CA LEU A 38 5.03 -4.07 -8.51
C LEU A 38 3.53 -4.36 -8.40
N THR A 39 2.84 -3.58 -7.57
CA THR A 39 1.44 -3.82 -7.29
C THR A 39 0.60 -2.65 -7.75
N THR A 40 -0.32 -2.91 -8.66
CA THR A 40 -1.33 -1.95 -9.12
C THR A 40 -2.66 -2.32 -8.50
N ILE A 41 -3.30 -1.36 -7.85
CA ILE A 41 -4.61 -1.52 -7.20
C ILE A 41 -5.55 -0.51 -7.82
N SER A 42 -6.58 -0.98 -8.51
CA SER A 42 -7.54 -0.12 -9.21
C SER A 42 -8.94 -0.34 -8.65
N TRP A 43 -9.69 0.74 -8.46
CA TRP A 43 -11.08 0.68 -7.96
C TRP A 43 -11.87 1.88 -8.43
N SER A 44 -13.17 1.87 -8.19
CA SER A 44 -14.03 3.02 -8.45
C SER A 44 -14.80 3.43 -7.19
N LEU A 45 -14.90 4.74 -6.97
CA LEU A 45 -15.65 5.32 -5.86
C LEU A 45 -16.38 6.58 -6.35
N PHE A 46 -17.68 6.69 -6.07
CA PHE A 46 -18.54 7.79 -6.55
C PHE A 46 -18.46 8.03 -8.06
N GLY A 47 -18.43 6.95 -8.85
CA GLY A 47 -18.32 7.02 -10.31
C GLY A 47 -16.96 7.46 -10.84
N ARG A 48 -15.93 7.57 -9.98
CA ARG A 48 -14.56 7.93 -10.36
C ARG A 48 -13.62 6.75 -10.18
N ALA A 49 -12.79 6.50 -11.18
CA ALA A 49 -11.73 5.49 -11.12
C ALA A 49 -10.50 6.05 -10.39
N TYR A 50 -9.90 5.22 -9.55
CA TYR A 50 -8.64 5.48 -8.86
C TYR A 50 -7.68 4.32 -9.11
N SER A 51 -6.38 4.60 -9.06
CA SER A 51 -5.34 3.58 -9.18
C SER A 51 -4.14 3.91 -8.31
N PHE A 52 -3.76 2.99 -7.43
CA PHE A 52 -2.55 3.03 -6.63
C PHE A 52 -1.48 2.14 -7.26
N ASN A 53 -0.29 2.69 -7.48
CA ASN A 53 0.87 1.96 -7.98
C ASN A 53 1.92 1.87 -6.88
N VAL A 54 1.92 0.76 -6.15
CA VAL A 54 2.80 0.54 -5.01
C VAL A 54 4.15 0.01 -5.50
N HIS A 55 5.16 0.89 -5.46
CA HIS A 55 6.52 0.57 -5.84
C HIS A 55 7.41 0.19 -4.64
N ASP A 56 6.95 0.43 -3.41
CA ASP A 56 7.77 0.37 -2.20
C ASP A 56 8.36 -1.03 -1.92
N TRP A 57 7.62 -2.09 -2.24
CA TRP A 57 8.03 -3.48 -2.03
C TRP A 57 8.48 -4.18 -3.32
N ARG A 58 8.80 -3.42 -4.37
CA ARG A 58 9.39 -3.98 -5.59
C ARG A 58 10.66 -4.79 -5.29
N SER A 59 11.05 -5.66 -6.22
CA SER A 59 12.27 -6.48 -6.16
C SER A 59 13.46 -5.71 -5.52
N GLY A 60 14.01 -6.27 -4.44
CA GLY A 60 15.02 -5.63 -3.58
C GLY A 60 14.47 -5.26 -2.19
N ASN A 61 13.22 -4.80 -2.11
CA ASN A 61 12.58 -4.37 -0.85
C ASN A 61 11.53 -5.34 -0.31
N ILE A 62 11.09 -6.33 -1.09
CA ILE A 62 10.10 -7.33 -0.65
C ILE A 62 10.49 -8.04 0.65
N ASN A 63 11.79 -8.29 0.86
CA ASN A 63 12.28 -8.92 2.10
C ASN A 63 12.11 -8.00 3.31
N GLN A 64 12.23 -6.68 3.14
CA GLN A 64 11.96 -5.72 4.22
C GLN A 64 10.48 -5.71 4.56
N LEU A 65 9.59 -5.76 3.56
CA LEU A 65 8.15 -5.92 3.80
C LEU A 65 7.87 -7.18 4.60
N CYS A 66 8.42 -8.32 4.19
CA CYS A 66 8.25 -9.59 4.90
C CYS A 66 8.73 -9.51 6.36
N SER A 67 9.89 -8.89 6.59
CA SER A 67 10.43 -8.69 7.94
C SER A 67 9.49 -7.84 8.80
N ARG A 68 9.07 -6.67 8.31
CA ARG A 68 8.12 -5.79 9.02
C ARG A 68 6.80 -6.52 9.31
N PHE A 69 6.28 -7.24 8.32
CA PHE A 69 5.01 -7.95 8.40
C PHE A 69 4.97 -9.02 9.51
N HIS A 70 6.04 -9.81 9.63
CA HIS A 70 6.18 -10.85 10.65
C HIS A 70 6.59 -10.30 12.01
N LYS A 71 7.34 -9.20 12.07
CA LYS A 71 7.64 -8.49 13.34
C LYS A 71 6.41 -7.84 13.97
N TYR A 72 5.43 -7.45 13.17
CA TYR A 72 4.25 -6.71 13.64
C TYR A 72 3.26 -7.57 14.44
N ALA A 73 3.00 -8.79 13.98
CA ALA A 73 2.06 -9.69 14.62
C ALA A 73 2.35 -11.15 14.23
N PRO A 74 2.03 -12.14 15.08
CA PRO A 74 2.06 -13.55 14.70
C PRO A 74 1.16 -13.83 13.48
N ARG A 75 1.64 -14.68 12.56
CA ARG A 75 0.96 -15.00 11.30
C ARG A 75 0.83 -16.50 11.12
N ASP A 76 -0.13 -16.90 10.30
CA ASP A 76 -0.22 -18.29 9.85
C ASP A 76 0.99 -18.64 8.98
N GLN A 77 1.82 -19.56 9.47
CA GLN A 77 3.06 -19.97 8.81
C GLN A 77 2.82 -20.69 7.49
N GLN A 78 1.69 -21.39 7.34
CA GLN A 78 1.35 -22.07 6.09
C GLN A 78 1.04 -21.04 5.00
N VAL A 79 0.30 -19.99 5.36
CA VAL A 79 -0.15 -18.96 4.42
C VAL A 79 0.95 -17.93 4.08
N TYR A 80 1.72 -17.51 5.08
CA TYR A 80 2.66 -16.39 4.96
C TYR A 80 4.14 -16.76 5.15
N GLY A 81 4.45 -18.03 5.39
CA GLY A 81 5.78 -18.46 5.77
C GLY A 81 6.14 -17.97 7.18
N TYR A 82 7.41 -18.05 7.53
CA TYR A 82 7.90 -17.57 8.81
C TYR A 82 9.32 -17.01 8.70
N ILE A 83 9.75 -16.35 9.76
CA ILE A 83 11.10 -15.85 9.91
C ILE A 83 11.70 -16.53 11.13
N GLU A 84 12.85 -17.16 10.94
CA GLU A 84 13.64 -17.75 12.00
C GLU A 84 14.72 -16.76 12.41
N GLU A 85 14.87 -16.51 13.71
CA GLU A 85 15.93 -15.70 14.26
C GLU A 85 16.86 -16.61 15.05
N ASP A 86 18.12 -16.66 14.61
CA ASP A 86 19.16 -17.40 15.32
C ASP A 86 19.46 -16.68 16.64
N THR A 87 19.19 -17.36 17.75
CA THR A 87 19.35 -16.83 19.10
C THR A 87 20.81 -16.57 19.49
N GLU A 88 21.78 -17.19 18.82
CA GLU A 88 23.20 -17.02 19.09
C GLU A 88 23.82 -15.89 18.27
N THR A 89 23.41 -15.75 17.01
CA THR A 89 24.01 -14.77 16.08
C THR A 89 23.14 -13.54 15.82
N GLY A 90 21.86 -13.58 16.19
CA GLY A 90 20.85 -12.58 15.81
C GLY A 90 20.54 -12.59 14.32
N ALA A 91 20.99 -13.61 13.58
CA ALA A 91 20.77 -13.70 12.14
C ALA A 91 19.30 -14.04 11.84
N VAL A 92 18.70 -13.27 10.93
CA VAL A 92 17.29 -13.40 10.56
C VAL A 92 17.19 -14.13 9.22
N THR A 93 16.65 -15.35 9.23
CA THR A 93 16.49 -16.20 8.05
C THR A 93 15.02 -16.29 7.62
N PRO A 94 14.63 -15.74 6.46
CA PRO A 94 13.26 -15.81 5.98
C PRO A 94 12.98 -17.16 5.28
N HIS A 95 12.04 -17.93 5.82
CA HIS A 95 11.51 -19.16 5.22
C HIS A 95 10.19 -18.87 4.50
N ILE A 96 10.31 -18.13 3.38
CA ILE A 96 9.16 -17.57 2.64
C ILE A 96 9.32 -17.82 1.14
N ASN A 97 8.45 -18.66 0.58
CA ASN A 97 8.42 -18.96 -0.86
C ASN A 97 7.70 -17.86 -1.67
N GLN A 98 7.70 -17.97 -3.00
CA GLN A 98 7.10 -16.95 -3.88
C GLN A 98 5.59 -16.77 -3.65
N VAL A 99 4.83 -17.85 -3.46
CA VAL A 99 3.38 -17.79 -3.19
C VAL A 99 3.11 -17.05 -1.88
N GLN A 100 3.88 -17.36 -0.83
CA GLN A 100 3.77 -16.69 0.47
C GLN A 100 4.13 -15.20 0.37
N LYS A 101 5.12 -14.82 -0.45
CA LYS A 101 5.41 -13.39 -0.73
C LYS A 101 4.23 -12.68 -1.38
N VAL A 102 3.57 -13.31 -2.36
CA VAL A 102 2.36 -12.76 -2.97
C VAL A 102 1.24 -12.62 -1.92
N ASN A 103 1.06 -13.60 -1.04
CA ASN A 103 0.08 -13.52 0.06
C ASN A 103 0.37 -12.37 1.02
N ILE A 104 1.64 -12.14 1.36
CA ILE A 104 2.05 -10.99 2.19
C ILE A 104 1.71 -9.67 1.48
N VAL A 105 2.00 -9.55 0.18
CA VAL A 105 1.64 -8.36 -0.62
C VAL A 105 0.13 -8.15 -0.63
N ARG A 106 -0.67 -9.21 -0.82
CA ARG A 106 -2.14 -9.15 -0.76
C ARG A 106 -2.64 -8.63 0.59
N GLN A 107 -2.07 -9.14 1.68
CA GLN A 107 -2.43 -8.66 3.01
C GLN A 107 -2.03 -7.19 3.21
N ALA A 108 -0.86 -6.78 2.71
CA ALA A 108 -0.44 -5.37 2.76
C ALA A 108 -1.38 -4.45 1.95
N VAL A 109 -1.89 -4.90 0.80
CA VAL A 109 -2.93 -4.19 0.03
C VAL A 109 -4.21 -4.03 0.86
N PHE A 110 -4.64 -5.09 1.54
CA PHE A 110 -5.80 -5.02 2.44
C PHE A 110 -5.57 -4.01 3.58
N ASP A 111 -4.38 -4.03 4.19
CA ASP A 111 -4.02 -3.16 5.30
C ASP A 111 -3.89 -1.68 4.87
N ILE A 112 -3.44 -1.41 3.63
CA ILE A 112 -3.46 -0.05 3.03
C ILE A 112 -4.88 0.49 3.00
N PHE A 113 -5.85 -0.29 2.50
CA PHE A 113 -7.20 0.23 2.37
C PHE A 113 -7.96 0.29 3.70
N LYS A 114 -7.67 -0.62 4.63
CA LYS A 114 -8.14 -0.49 6.01
C LYS A 114 -7.63 0.81 6.63
N THR A 115 -6.36 1.14 6.41
CA THR A 115 -5.78 2.41 6.85
C THR A 115 -6.42 3.61 6.14
N LEU A 116 -6.69 3.52 4.83
CA LEU A 116 -7.40 4.55 4.07
C LEU A 116 -8.79 4.82 4.66
N GLU A 117 -9.54 3.77 5.00
CA GLU A 117 -10.85 3.90 5.66
C GLU A 117 -10.72 4.65 7.00
N LEU A 118 -9.77 4.26 7.85
CA LEU A 118 -9.54 4.92 9.14
C LEU A 118 -9.19 6.41 8.97
N ILE A 119 -8.30 6.74 8.03
CA ILE A 119 -7.97 8.13 7.70
C ILE A 119 -9.21 8.87 7.23
N LEU A 120 -10.04 8.27 6.39
CA LEU A 120 -11.26 8.89 5.88
C LEU A 120 -12.30 9.13 6.99
N GLN A 121 -12.44 8.21 7.94
CA GLN A 121 -13.33 8.34 9.08
C GLN A 121 -12.91 9.48 10.01
N VAL A 122 -11.62 9.64 10.27
CA VAL A 122 -11.10 10.66 11.21
C VAL A 122 -10.88 12.01 10.54
N HIS A 123 -10.33 12.01 9.31
CA HIS A 123 -9.84 13.19 8.61
C HIS A 123 -10.54 13.44 7.28
N GLY A 124 -11.75 12.93 7.06
CA GLY A 124 -12.38 12.94 5.73
C GLY A 124 -12.50 14.31 5.05
N ARG A 125 -12.63 15.40 5.82
CA ARG A 125 -12.65 16.78 5.27
C ARG A 125 -11.27 17.33 4.90
N ALA A 126 -10.20 16.77 5.44
CA ALA A 126 -8.82 17.25 5.35
C ALA A 126 -7.86 16.09 5.02
N ILE A 127 -8.32 15.11 4.23
CA ILE A 127 -7.57 13.87 3.98
C ILE A 127 -6.24 14.11 3.28
N LEU A 128 -6.20 15.07 2.35
CA LEU A 128 -4.98 15.47 1.65
C LEU A 128 -4.00 16.21 2.57
N ASP A 129 -4.51 17.07 3.46
CA ASP A 129 -3.69 17.79 4.43
C ASP A 129 -3.06 16.82 5.43
N TYR A 130 -3.85 15.90 5.98
CA TYR A 130 -3.35 14.83 6.86
C TYR A 130 -2.28 13.99 6.15
N ALA A 131 -2.56 13.53 4.93
CA ALA A 131 -1.62 12.70 4.19
C ALA A 131 -0.31 13.43 3.88
N THR A 132 -0.37 14.74 3.60
CA THR A 132 0.81 15.58 3.38
C THR A 132 1.59 15.76 4.69
N TRP A 133 0.91 16.16 5.76
CA TRP A 133 1.50 16.32 7.09
C TRP A 133 2.18 15.03 7.58
N TYR A 134 1.51 13.88 7.44
CA TYR A 134 2.05 12.60 7.89
C TYR A 134 3.35 12.26 7.15
N ARG A 135 3.40 12.47 5.83
CA ARG A 135 4.60 12.24 5.02
C ARG A 135 5.79 13.12 5.41
N GLU A 136 5.52 14.34 5.85
CA GLU A 136 6.56 15.29 6.24
C GLU A 136 7.11 15.01 7.65
N ASN A 137 6.23 14.57 8.57
CA ASN A 137 6.53 14.45 9.99
C ASN A 137 6.86 13.02 10.44
N ASN A 138 6.40 11.99 9.72
CA ASN A 138 6.61 10.58 10.10
C ASN A 138 7.41 9.85 9.02
N LYS A 139 8.74 9.99 9.10
CA LYS A 139 9.70 9.38 8.17
C LYS A 139 10.17 8.00 8.61
N ASP A 140 9.91 7.62 9.86
CA ASP A 140 10.25 6.30 10.36
C ASP A 140 9.40 5.23 9.65
N LYS A 141 10.07 4.20 9.16
CA LYS A 141 9.46 3.07 8.43
C LYS A 141 9.77 1.74 9.11
N GLU A 142 10.30 1.74 10.33
CA GLU A 142 10.70 0.50 10.99
C GLU A 142 9.48 -0.36 11.37
N ALA A 143 8.45 0.26 11.95
CA ALA A 143 7.22 -0.45 12.28
C ALA A 143 6.33 -0.65 11.03
N TYR A 144 5.72 -1.82 10.92
CA TYR A 144 4.82 -2.16 9.81
C TYR A 144 3.61 -1.22 9.70
N ALA A 145 2.98 -0.88 10.83
CA ALA A 145 1.82 0.02 10.85
C ALA A 145 2.17 1.42 10.31
N ASP A 146 3.30 1.97 10.74
CA ASP A 146 3.77 3.29 10.28
C ASP A 146 4.15 3.25 8.80
N TYR A 147 4.79 2.16 8.37
CA TYR A 147 5.10 1.90 6.98
C TYR A 147 3.83 1.85 6.10
N ILE A 148 2.81 1.07 6.48
CA ILE A 148 1.54 0.99 5.74
C ILE A 148 0.81 2.33 5.72
N THR A 149 0.81 3.06 6.84
CA THR A 149 0.21 4.40 6.90
C THR A 149 0.91 5.36 5.96
N LEU A 150 2.25 5.36 5.94
CA LEU A 150 3.02 6.20 5.06
C LEU A 150 2.77 5.87 3.58
N VAL A 151 2.77 4.58 3.21
CA VAL A 151 2.43 4.13 1.85
C VAL A 151 1.03 4.61 1.48
N THR A 152 0.05 4.46 2.38
CA THR A 152 -1.33 4.94 2.16
C THR A 152 -1.37 6.44 1.90
N CYS A 153 -0.69 7.25 2.73
CA CYS A 153 -0.61 8.70 2.59
C CYS A 153 0.08 9.14 1.29
N HIS A 154 1.15 8.46 0.87
CA HIS A 154 1.78 8.72 -0.44
C HIS A 154 0.79 8.58 -1.59
N HIS A 155 -0.03 7.53 -1.54
CA HIS A 155 -0.98 7.22 -2.57
C HIS A 155 -2.20 8.16 -2.56
N ILE A 156 -2.71 8.54 -1.38
CA ILE A 156 -3.75 9.58 -1.22
C ILE A 156 -3.33 10.87 -1.94
N VAL A 157 -2.11 11.34 -1.70
CA VAL A 157 -1.61 12.58 -2.32
C VAL A 157 -1.38 12.40 -3.81
N HIS A 158 -0.79 11.28 -4.24
CA HIS A 158 -0.48 11.06 -5.65
C HIS A 158 -1.74 11.08 -6.53
N VAL A 159 -2.82 10.43 -6.11
CA VAL A 159 -4.05 10.36 -6.92
C VAL A 159 -5.00 11.53 -6.68
N ASN A 160 -4.62 12.49 -5.83
CA ASN A 160 -5.52 13.54 -5.32
C ASN A 160 -6.84 12.93 -4.83
N PHE A 161 -6.76 11.94 -3.94
CA PHE A 161 -7.93 11.16 -3.51
C PHE A 161 -9.04 12.09 -3.00
N LEU A 162 -10.27 11.89 -3.50
CA LEU A 162 -11.46 12.76 -3.30
C LEU A 162 -11.39 14.19 -3.86
N ALA A 163 -10.27 14.60 -4.47
CA ALA A 163 -10.13 15.86 -5.20
C ALA A 163 -9.45 15.72 -6.60
N PRO A 164 -9.74 14.68 -7.41
CA PRO A 164 -8.94 14.37 -8.59
C PRO A 164 -9.09 15.36 -9.76
N SER A 165 -10.02 16.31 -9.66
CA SER A 165 -10.33 17.29 -10.70
C SER A 165 -9.84 18.71 -10.39
N ILE A 166 -9.09 18.91 -9.31
CA ILE A 166 -8.53 20.23 -8.98
C ILE A 166 -7.32 20.50 -9.88
N GLN A 167 -7.44 21.47 -10.78
CA GLN A 167 -6.31 22.02 -11.50
C GLN A 167 -5.62 23.06 -10.61
N TRP A 168 -4.40 22.76 -10.19
CA TRP A 168 -3.59 23.68 -9.41
C TRP A 168 -3.08 24.80 -10.33
N THR A 169 -3.57 26.02 -10.11
CA THR A 169 -3.03 27.21 -10.77
C THR A 169 -1.92 27.78 -9.90
N LEU A 170 -0.73 28.00 -10.46
CA LEU A 170 0.38 28.60 -9.72
C LEU A 170 0.04 30.05 -9.38
N VAL A 171 -0.22 30.32 -8.10
CA VAL A 171 -0.42 31.68 -7.59
C VAL A 171 0.95 32.35 -7.49
N LYS A 172 1.17 33.40 -8.28
CA LYS A 172 2.37 34.24 -8.21
C LYS A 172 2.00 35.58 -7.57
N PHE A 173 2.81 36.04 -6.63
CA PHE A 173 2.71 37.41 -6.15
C PHE A 173 3.21 38.35 -7.27
N SER A 174 2.31 39.16 -7.85
CA SER A 174 2.68 40.21 -8.79
C SER A 174 3.27 41.38 -8.00
N GLY A 175 4.52 41.75 -8.31
CA GLY A 175 5.16 42.95 -7.78
C GLY A 175 4.64 44.23 -8.41
#